data_AF-A0A1G8MD31-F1
#
_entry.id   AF-A0A1G8MD31-F1
#
_cell.length_a   1.000
_cell.length_b   1.000
_cell.length_c   1.000
_cell.angle_alpha   90.00
_cell.angle_beta   90.00
_cell.angle_gamma   90.00
#
_symmetry.space_group_name_H-M   'P 1'
#
loop_
_entity.id
_entity.type
_entity.pdbx_description
1 polymer ?
#
loop_
_entity_poly.entity_id
_entity_poly.type
_entity_poly.pdbx_seq_one_letter_code
_entity_poly.pdbx_strand_id
1 'polypeptide(L)'
;MTQPIAFYYGAGELERLSRFDKVVLQADFYARDELDLLRERGVQTLAYLSLTEDVGPPAPWHRAERNPDWGGAFVHTGDPRWVAHVVDQATTAIAAGFSGLFLDTLNIEQNYPEDLPHLLFLIAAIREEARPAYLLANRGFGLLPQIAELVDGILFESFSARWVDTESYAPWPDDVLEVHASVAERLLGLDLDLYALDYADNDELCDFAMRRAREFGMLCFVSDRVLSRI
;
A
#
# COMPACT_ATOMS: atom_id res chain seq x y z
N MET A 1 7.74 -18.96 13.95
CA MET A 1 7.91 -17.50 13.80
C MET A 1 6.98 -17.10 12.69
N THR A 2 6.09 -16.15 12.94
CA THR A 2 5.18 -15.57 11.95
C THR A 2 5.98 -14.70 10.97
N GLN A 3 5.47 -14.55 9.75
CA GLN A 3 6.05 -13.66 8.74
C GLN A 3 5.51 -12.23 8.96
N PRO A 4 6.27 -11.18 8.61
CA PRO A 4 5.94 -9.83 9.07
C PRO A 4 4.70 -9.22 8.41
N ILE A 5 4.56 -9.38 7.09
CA ILE A 5 3.44 -8.83 6.33
C ILE A 5 3.18 -9.66 5.07
N ALA A 6 1.91 -9.75 4.65
CA ALA A 6 1.52 -10.23 3.33
C ALA A 6 0.57 -9.24 2.64
N PHE A 7 0.55 -9.31 1.30
CA PHE A 7 -0.40 -8.59 0.46
C PHE A 7 -1.15 -9.61 -0.37
N TYR A 8 -2.48 -9.63 -0.27
CA TYR A 8 -3.29 -10.59 -0.99
C TYR A 8 -4.60 -9.97 -1.44
N TYR A 9 -4.77 -9.86 -2.76
CA TYR A 9 -5.96 -9.28 -3.38
C TYR A 9 -6.94 -10.35 -3.88
N GLY A 10 -6.76 -11.61 -3.47
CA GLY A 10 -7.78 -12.65 -3.64
C GLY A 10 -8.73 -12.75 -2.44
N ALA A 11 -9.52 -13.82 -2.39
CA ALA A 11 -10.45 -14.13 -1.30
C ALA A 11 -10.07 -15.44 -0.61
N GLY A 12 -10.44 -15.60 0.66
CA GLY A 12 -10.15 -16.80 1.45
C GLY A 12 -8.71 -16.88 1.93
N GLU A 13 -8.11 -18.08 1.83
CA GLU A 13 -6.72 -18.37 2.27
C GLU A 13 -6.42 -18.08 3.75
N LEU A 14 -7.45 -18.05 4.60
CA LEU A 14 -7.37 -17.64 6.01
C LEU A 14 -6.29 -18.39 6.81
N GLU A 15 -6.10 -19.68 6.54
CA GLU A 15 -5.08 -20.49 7.19
C GLU A 15 -3.66 -20.02 6.85
N ARG A 16 -3.39 -19.64 5.60
CA ARG A 16 -2.09 -19.10 5.17
C ARG A 16 -1.91 -17.67 5.69
N LEU A 17 -2.94 -16.84 5.54
CA LEU A 17 -2.95 -15.45 6.04
C LEU A 17 -2.70 -15.41 7.55
N SER A 18 -3.18 -16.39 8.31
CA SER A 18 -2.94 -16.48 9.75
C SER A 18 -1.48 -16.71 10.19
N ARG A 19 -0.56 -16.91 9.24
CA ARG A 19 0.88 -17.09 9.49
C ARG A 19 1.64 -15.76 9.50
N PHE A 20 0.95 -14.66 9.21
CA PHE A 20 1.53 -13.32 9.13
C PHE A 20 1.08 -12.47 10.32
N ASP A 21 1.94 -11.53 10.75
CA ASP A 21 1.57 -10.55 11.77
C ASP A 21 0.59 -9.51 11.21
N LYS A 22 0.75 -9.15 9.93
CA LYS A 22 -0.10 -8.20 9.19
C LYS A 22 -0.49 -8.76 7.83
N VAL A 23 -1.70 -8.45 7.38
CA VAL A 23 -2.15 -8.75 6.00
C VAL A 23 -2.90 -7.57 5.41
N VAL A 24 -2.57 -7.21 4.17
CA VAL A 24 -3.28 -6.20 3.37
C VAL A 24 -4.25 -6.90 2.43
N LEU A 25 -5.53 -6.55 2.52
CA LEU A 25 -6.63 -7.24 1.85
C LEU A 25 -7.56 -6.26 1.15
N GLN A 26 -8.24 -6.74 0.10
CA GLN A 26 -9.37 -6.04 -0.50
C GLN A 26 -10.58 -6.12 0.43
N ALA A 27 -11.10 -4.97 0.87
CA ALA A 27 -12.13 -4.91 1.90
C ALA A 27 -13.40 -5.70 1.53
N ASP A 28 -13.80 -5.62 0.26
CA ASP A 28 -15.03 -6.26 -0.24
C ASP A 28 -14.94 -7.79 -0.35
N PHE A 29 -13.75 -8.38 -0.18
CA PHE A 29 -13.53 -9.83 -0.34
C PHE A 29 -13.59 -10.61 0.97
N TYR A 30 -13.70 -9.93 2.11
CA TYR A 30 -13.64 -10.54 3.43
C TYR A 30 -14.83 -10.15 4.30
N ALA A 31 -15.52 -11.15 4.83
CA ALA A 31 -16.62 -10.95 5.77
C ALA A 31 -16.11 -10.75 7.21
N ARG A 32 -16.96 -10.19 8.07
CA ARG A 32 -16.60 -9.87 9.47
C ARG A 32 -16.09 -11.09 10.25
N ASP A 33 -16.72 -12.25 10.08
CA ASP A 33 -16.33 -13.49 10.75
C ASP A 33 -14.95 -13.99 10.31
N GLU A 34 -14.56 -13.76 9.05
CA GLU A 34 -13.22 -14.06 8.55
C GLU A 34 -12.17 -13.11 9.16
N LEU A 35 -12.49 -11.81 9.25
CA LEU A 35 -11.64 -10.82 9.90
C LEU A 35 -11.48 -11.12 11.40
N ASP A 36 -12.57 -11.52 12.07
CA ASP A 36 -12.56 -11.92 13.47
C ASP A 36 -11.68 -13.16 13.68
N LEU A 37 -11.76 -14.16 12.81
CA LEU A 37 -10.89 -15.34 12.85
C LEU A 37 -9.41 -14.98 12.72
N LEU A 38 -9.05 -14.11 11.78
CA LEU A 38 -7.67 -13.66 11.61
C LEU A 38 -7.18 -12.90 12.85
N ARG A 39 -8.02 -12.01 13.39
CA ARG A 39 -7.74 -11.26 14.61
C ARG A 39 -7.56 -12.17 15.83
N GLU A 40 -8.39 -13.19 16.00
CA GLU A 40 -8.27 -14.19 17.08
C GLU A 40 -6.95 -14.97 16.99
N ARG A 41 -6.41 -15.13 15.77
CA ARG A 41 -5.09 -15.71 15.52
C ARG A 41 -3.93 -14.71 15.65
N GLY A 42 -4.22 -13.47 16.04
CA GLY A 42 -3.23 -12.42 16.26
C GLY A 42 -2.82 -11.65 15.01
N VAL A 43 -3.54 -11.81 13.90
CA VAL A 43 -3.24 -11.10 12.65
C VAL A 43 -3.92 -9.74 12.61
N GLN A 44 -3.15 -8.71 12.28
CA GLN A 44 -3.67 -7.37 12.03
C GLN A 44 -4.04 -7.22 10.55
N THR A 45 -5.33 -7.10 10.26
CA THR A 45 -5.85 -6.91 8.90
C THR A 45 -5.90 -5.43 8.53
N LEU A 46 -5.37 -5.09 7.35
CA LEU A 46 -5.38 -3.74 6.78
C LEU A 46 -6.23 -3.73 5.50
N ALA A 47 -7.20 -2.82 5.42
CA ALA A 47 -8.02 -2.67 4.21
C ALA A 47 -7.31 -1.80 3.17
N TYR A 48 -7.26 -2.28 1.93
CA TYR A 48 -6.80 -1.52 0.77
C TYR A 48 -7.68 -0.29 0.53
N LEU A 49 -7.06 0.88 0.30
CA LEU A 49 -7.74 2.12 -0.06
C LEU A 49 -6.88 2.91 -1.07
N SER A 50 -7.43 3.21 -2.24
CA SER A 50 -6.78 4.09 -3.24
C SER A 50 -7.19 5.54 -2.99
N LEU A 51 -6.22 6.46 -2.93
CA LEU A 51 -6.47 7.85 -2.54
C LEU A 51 -6.49 8.84 -3.72
N THR A 52 -5.81 8.53 -4.82
CA THR A 52 -5.75 9.43 -5.99
C THR A 52 -6.24 8.80 -7.29
N GLU A 53 -6.69 7.55 -7.22
CA GLU A 53 -7.33 6.85 -8.34
C GLU A 53 -8.65 6.22 -7.90
N ASP A 54 -9.61 6.20 -8.83
CA ASP A 54 -10.93 5.63 -8.64
C ASP A 54 -11.25 4.64 -9.77
N VAL A 55 -11.63 3.42 -9.40
CA VAL A 55 -12.04 2.34 -10.32
C VAL A 55 -13.55 2.27 -10.51
N GLY A 56 -14.30 3.13 -9.81
CA GLY A 56 -15.75 3.23 -9.86
C GLY A 56 -16.31 3.79 -11.18
N PRO A 57 -17.65 3.89 -11.28
CA PRO A 57 -18.32 4.48 -12.43
C PRO A 57 -17.97 5.97 -12.56
N PRO A 58 -18.14 6.57 -13.76
CA PRO A 58 -17.85 7.98 -13.99
C PRO A 58 -18.42 8.90 -12.92
N ALA A 59 -17.56 9.69 -12.29
CA ALA A 59 -17.91 10.58 -11.19
C ALA A 59 -17.41 12.01 -11.42
N PRO A 60 -18.02 13.02 -10.78
CA PRO A 60 -17.64 14.42 -10.98
C PRO A 60 -16.21 14.80 -10.58
N TRP A 61 -15.54 13.97 -9.78
CA TRP A 61 -14.15 14.17 -9.37
C TRP A 61 -13.14 13.49 -10.31
N HIS A 62 -13.60 12.69 -11.29
CA HIS A 62 -12.71 12.04 -12.25
C HIS A 62 -12.09 13.06 -13.20
N ARG A 63 -10.78 12.87 -13.45
CA ARG A 63 -10.05 13.49 -14.54
C ARG A 63 -10.29 12.70 -15.83
N ALA A 64 -9.88 13.28 -16.96
CA ALA A 64 -10.05 12.62 -18.26
C ALA A 64 -9.06 11.45 -18.43
N GLU A 65 -7.87 11.59 -17.86
CA GLU A 65 -6.81 10.60 -17.93
C GLU A 65 -7.06 9.43 -16.97
N ARG A 66 -6.58 8.25 -17.37
CA ARG A 66 -6.55 7.04 -16.56
C ARG A 66 -5.12 6.56 -16.40
N ASN A 67 -4.85 5.88 -15.29
CA ASN A 67 -3.60 5.19 -15.08
C ASN A 67 -3.43 4.12 -16.19
N PRO A 68 -2.36 4.17 -17.00
CA PRO A 68 -2.16 3.24 -18.10
C PRO A 68 -1.86 1.80 -17.64
N ASP A 69 -1.32 1.62 -16.44
CA ASP A 69 -0.88 0.33 -15.92
C ASP A 69 -2.01 -0.43 -15.22
N TRP A 70 -2.91 0.29 -14.55
CA TRP A 70 -3.97 -0.29 -13.71
C TRP A 70 -5.40 0.09 -14.13
N GLY A 71 -5.56 1.12 -14.96
CA GLY A 71 -6.84 1.54 -15.53
C GLY A 71 -7.72 2.40 -14.63
N GLY A 72 -7.29 2.72 -13.39
CA GLY A 72 -7.99 3.65 -12.50
C GLY A 72 -8.11 5.05 -13.10
N ALA A 73 -9.23 5.73 -12.88
CA ALA A 73 -9.37 7.13 -13.25
C ALA A 73 -8.63 7.99 -12.24
N PHE A 74 -7.74 8.87 -12.70
CA PHE A 74 -7.15 9.87 -11.80
C PHE A 74 -8.27 10.79 -11.29
N VAL A 75 -8.11 11.28 -10.07
CA VAL A 75 -9.13 12.12 -9.42
C VAL A 75 -8.58 13.52 -9.15
N HIS A 76 -9.48 14.49 -9.01
CA HIS A 76 -9.17 15.75 -8.38
C HIS A 76 -9.12 15.53 -6.87
N THR A 77 -7.92 15.33 -6.29
CA THR A 77 -7.79 14.89 -4.89
C THR A 77 -8.39 15.89 -3.89
N GLY A 78 -8.41 17.17 -4.23
CA GLY A 78 -9.02 18.23 -3.42
C GLY A 78 -10.54 18.37 -3.56
N ASP A 79 -11.21 17.59 -4.41
CA ASP A 79 -12.67 17.66 -4.55
C ASP A 79 -13.33 17.22 -3.23
N PRO A 80 -14.16 18.06 -2.59
CA PRO A 80 -14.75 17.73 -1.30
C PRO A 80 -15.63 16.47 -1.33
N ARG A 81 -16.19 16.11 -2.49
CA ARG A 81 -16.97 14.87 -2.66
C ARG A 81 -16.08 13.65 -2.68
N TRP A 82 -14.89 13.74 -3.29
CA TRP A 82 -13.88 12.69 -3.26
C TRP A 82 -13.34 12.50 -1.85
N VAL A 83 -13.00 13.59 -1.16
CA VAL A 83 -12.55 13.53 0.24
C VAL A 83 -13.59 12.83 1.11
N ALA A 84 -14.86 13.24 1.02
CA ALA A 84 -15.93 12.61 1.78
C ALA A 84 -16.10 11.12 1.42
N HIS A 85 -15.98 10.77 0.14
CA HIS A 85 -16.10 9.39 -0.33
C HIS A 85 -14.99 8.49 0.24
N VAL A 86 -13.73 8.91 0.17
CA VAL A 86 -12.59 8.13 0.67
C VAL A 86 -12.60 8.02 2.20
N VAL A 87 -12.99 9.09 2.90
CA VAL A 87 -13.16 9.05 4.36
C VAL A 87 -14.30 8.09 4.76
N ASP A 88 -15.42 8.09 4.03
CA ASP A 88 -16.51 7.13 4.24
C ASP A 88 -16.07 5.68 4.02
N GLN A 89 -15.28 5.41 2.97
CA GLN A 89 -14.67 4.09 2.74
C GLN A 89 -13.75 3.67 3.89
N ALA A 90 -12.89 4.57 4.36
CA ALA A 90 -11.99 4.33 5.49
C ALA A 90 -12.77 3.96 6.76
N THR A 91 -13.76 4.78 7.14
CA THR A 91 -14.58 4.53 8.34
C THR A 91 -15.41 3.26 8.20
N THR A 92 -15.93 2.96 7.00
CA THR A 92 -16.67 1.73 6.72
C THR A 92 -15.79 0.50 6.88
N ALA A 93 -14.55 0.52 6.39
CA ALA A 93 -13.62 -0.59 6.55
C ALA A 93 -13.26 -0.84 8.03
N ILE A 94 -12.97 0.21 8.78
CA ILE A 94 -12.73 0.10 10.23
C ILE A 94 -13.97 -0.44 10.95
N ALA A 95 -15.16 0.08 10.62
CA ALA A 95 -16.40 -0.41 11.18
C ALA A 95 -16.63 -1.89 10.85
N ALA A 96 -16.26 -2.36 9.66
CA ALA A 96 -16.37 -3.76 9.22
C ALA A 96 -15.48 -4.73 10.04
N GLY A 97 -14.44 -4.23 10.71
CA GLY A 97 -13.57 -5.02 11.59
C GLY A 97 -12.09 -5.02 11.19
N PHE A 98 -11.71 -4.26 10.17
CA PHE A 98 -10.29 -4.06 9.86
C PHE A 98 -9.59 -3.33 11.00
N SER A 99 -8.35 -3.73 11.27
CA SER A 99 -7.52 -3.16 12.34
C SER A 99 -6.64 -1.99 11.85
N GLY A 100 -6.75 -1.65 10.58
CA GLY A 100 -6.00 -0.58 9.93
C GLY A 100 -6.31 -0.46 8.45
N LEU A 101 -5.61 0.46 7.78
CA LEU A 101 -5.79 0.78 6.37
C LEU A 101 -4.43 0.79 5.67
N PHE A 102 -4.44 0.38 4.40
CA PHE A 102 -3.33 0.51 3.47
C PHE A 102 -3.67 1.58 2.44
N LEU A 103 -2.92 2.68 2.45
CA LEU A 103 -3.17 3.86 1.63
C LEU A 103 -2.32 3.77 0.35
N ASP A 104 -2.97 3.54 -0.77
CA ASP A 104 -2.34 3.37 -2.07
C ASP A 104 -2.49 4.60 -2.97
N THR A 105 -1.77 4.58 -4.11
CA THR A 105 -1.77 5.62 -5.16
C THR A 105 -1.27 6.98 -4.66
N LEU A 106 -0.21 6.99 -3.84
CA LEU A 106 0.31 8.21 -3.21
C LEU A 106 1.35 8.97 -4.06
N ASN A 107 1.77 8.44 -5.21
CA ASN A 107 2.78 9.04 -6.10
C ASN A 107 2.20 10.08 -7.06
N ILE A 108 1.23 10.86 -6.59
CA ILE A 108 0.52 11.82 -7.42
C ILE A 108 1.45 12.92 -7.98
N GLU A 109 2.60 13.16 -7.35
CA GLU A 109 3.62 14.12 -7.81
C GLU A 109 4.13 13.85 -9.22
N GLN A 110 4.03 12.62 -9.70
CA GLN A 110 4.49 12.23 -11.03
C GLN A 110 3.52 12.69 -12.13
N ASN A 111 2.24 12.89 -11.80
CA ASN A 111 1.19 13.20 -12.76
C ASN A 111 0.54 14.58 -12.50
N TYR A 112 0.24 14.88 -11.23
CA TYR A 112 -0.45 16.09 -10.77
C TYR A 112 0.21 16.61 -9.48
N PRO A 113 1.43 17.18 -9.55
CA PRO A 113 2.15 17.68 -8.37
C PRO A 113 1.40 18.77 -7.60
N GLU A 114 0.47 19.49 -8.25
CA GLU A 114 -0.42 20.44 -7.60
C GLU A 114 -1.35 19.82 -6.56
N ASP A 115 -1.64 18.51 -6.65
CA ASP A 115 -2.54 17.80 -5.74
C ASP A 115 -1.84 17.32 -4.45
N LEU A 116 -0.50 17.43 -4.33
CA LEU A 116 0.24 17.01 -3.13
C LEU A 116 -0.31 17.60 -1.81
N PRO A 117 -0.60 18.91 -1.69
CA PRO A 117 -1.18 19.45 -0.47
C PRO A 117 -2.58 18.90 -0.17
N HIS A 118 -3.36 18.61 -1.22
CA HIS A 118 -4.70 18.03 -1.09
C HIS A 118 -4.64 16.57 -0.65
N LEU A 119 -3.67 15.81 -1.16
CA LEU A 119 -3.40 14.44 -0.72
C LEU A 119 -2.98 14.40 0.76
N LEU A 120 -2.08 15.29 1.17
CA LEU A 120 -1.68 15.38 2.58
C LEU A 120 -2.87 15.68 3.49
N PHE A 121 -3.74 16.61 3.07
CA PHE A 121 -4.98 16.93 3.79
C PHE A 121 -5.91 15.72 3.89
N LEU A 122 -6.08 14.96 2.79
CA LEU A 122 -6.90 13.76 2.77
C LEU A 122 -6.35 12.68 3.73
N ILE A 123 -5.04 12.43 3.73
CA ILE A 123 -4.40 11.49 4.66
C ILE A 123 -4.61 11.94 6.12
N ALA A 124 -4.50 13.24 6.40
CA ALA A 124 -4.75 13.78 7.73
C ALA A 124 -6.22 13.59 8.16
N ALA A 125 -7.18 13.79 7.25
CA ALA A 125 -8.59 13.54 7.51
C ALA A 125 -8.88 12.06 7.79
N ILE A 126 -8.30 11.15 7.00
CA ILE A 126 -8.40 9.70 7.22
C ILE A 126 -7.81 9.33 8.59
N ARG A 127 -6.64 9.87 8.94
CA ARG A 127 -6.02 9.59 10.25
C ARG A 127 -6.92 10.02 11.39
N GLU A 128 -7.55 11.20 11.32
CA GLU A 128 -8.42 11.67 12.40
C GLU A 128 -9.59 10.71 12.65
N GLU A 129 -10.23 10.24 11.60
CA GLU A 129 -11.37 9.32 11.71
C GLU A 129 -10.98 7.87 12.02
N ALA A 130 -9.78 7.44 11.59
CA ALA A 130 -9.33 6.06 11.74
C ALA A 130 -8.62 5.78 13.08
N ARG A 131 -8.24 6.78 13.88
CA ARG A 131 -7.52 6.53 15.15
C ARG A 131 -8.33 5.61 16.08
N PRO A 132 -7.69 4.63 16.76
CA PRO A 132 -6.26 4.35 16.84
C PRO A 132 -5.77 3.29 15.82
N ALA A 133 -6.48 3.06 14.71
CA ALA A 133 -6.13 2.06 13.72
C ALA A 133 -4.80 2.37 13.02
N TYR A 134 -4.13 1.32 12.57
CA TYR A 134 -2.81 1.41 11.91
C TYR A 134 -2.96 1.89 10.46
N LEU A 135 -2.14 2.85 10.01
CA LEU A 135 -2.08 3.26 8.61
C LEU A 135 -0.72 2.93 8.00
N LEU A 136 -0.75 2.16 6.93
CA LEU A 136 0.41 1.84 6.10
C LEU A 136 0.32 2.62 4.79
N ALA A 137 1.27 3.51 4.52
CA ALA A 137 1.34 4.22 3.25
C ALA A 137 2.13 3.42 2.20
N ASN A 138 1.58 3.25 1.00
CA ASN A 138 2.35 2.82 -0.15
C ASN A 138 3.14 3.99 -0.71
N ARG A 139 4.46 3.98 -0.52
CA ARG A 139 5.38 5.08 -0.86
C ARG A 139 4.99 6.40 -0.19
N GLY A 140 4.44 7.35 -0.96
CA GLY A 140 4.16 8.72 -0.50
C GLY A 140 5.41 9.59 -0.29
N PHE A 141 6.53 9.28 -0.94
CA PHE A 141 7.82 9.96 -0.71
C PHE A 141 7.80 11.47 -1.01
N GLY A 142 6.94 11.92 -1.93
CA GLY A 142 6.73 13.35 -2.21
C GLY A 142 6.12 14.13 -1.05
N LEU A 143 5.56 13.44 -0.05
CA LEU A 143 4.93 14.01 1.14
C LEU A 143 5.83 13.98 2.38
N LEU A 144 7.08 13.50 2.24
CA LEU A 144 8.04 13.49 3.35
C LEU A 144 8.60 14.89 3.63
N PRO A 145 8.81 15.25 4.91
CA PRO A 145 8.63 14.41 6.09
C PRO A 145 7.20 14.40 6.68
N GLN A 146 6.28 15.23 6.20
CA GLN A 146 4.98 15.47 6.83
C GLN A 146 4.10 14.22 6.96
N ILE A 147 4.11 13.34 5.95
CA ILE A 147 3.33 12.08 6.02
C ILE A 147 3.78 11.17 7.18
N ALA A 148 5.04 11.26 7.62
CA ALA A 148 5.57 10.42 8.70
C ALA A 148 4.90 10.69 10.06
N GLU A 149 4.28 11.86 10.24
CA GLU A 149 3.51 12.19 11.44
C GLU A 149 2.05 11.66 11.37
N LEU A 150 1.64 11.16 10.21
CA LEU A 150 0.27 10.76 9.90
C LEU A 150 0.13 9.26 9.66
N VAL A 151 1.21 8.52 9.46
CA VAL A 151 1.20 7.07 9.17
C VAL A 151 2.04 6.31 10.17
N ASP A 152 1.76 5.03 10.37
CA ASP A 152 2.50 4.17 11.29
C ASP A 152 3.63 3.41 10.56
N GLY A 153 3.48 3.23 9.25
CA GLY A 153 4.50 2.60 8.42
C GLY A 153 4.46 3.04 6.97
N ILE A 154 5.54 2.72 6.25
CA ILE A 154 5.68 2.91 4.81
C ILE A 154 6.06 1.59 4.14
N LEU A 155 5.37 1.27 3.07
CA LEU A 155 5.74 0.25 2.10
C LEU A 155 6.51 0.88 0.93
N PHE A 156 7.63 0.30 0.56
CA PHE A 156 8.34 0.64 -0.68
C PHE A 156 7.97 -0.39 -1.77
N GLU A 157 7.15 0.01 -2.74
CA GLU A 157 6.64 -0.88 -3.80
C GLU A 157 6.93 -0.39 -5.24
N SER A 158 7.66 -1.07 -6.12
CA SER A 158 8.60 -2.12 -5.77
C SER A 158 9.97 -1.54 -5.42
N PHE A 159 10.65 -2.19 -4.49
CA PHE A 159 11.91 -1.69 -3.96
C PHE A 159 13.09 -2.15 -4.82
N SER A 160 13.15 -3.42 -5.19
CA SER A 160 14.29 -4.08 -5.79
C SER A 160 13.96 -4.75 -7.12
N ALA A 161 12.84 -5.47 -7.17
CA ALA A 161 12.42 -6.29 -8.30
C ALA A 161 11.01 -5.90 -8.73
N ARG A 162 10.79 -5.83 -10.03
CA ARG A 162 9.53 -5.36 -10.62
C ARG A 162 9.02 -6.34 -11.65
N TRP A 163 7.73 -6.24 -11.94
CA TRP A 163 7.22 -6.72 -13.21
C TRP A 163 7.64 -5.75 -14.33
N VAL A 164 7.95 -6.31 -15.50
CA VAL A 164 8.32 -5.56 -16.72
C VAL A 164 7.13 -5.49 -17.66
N ASP A 165 6.38 -6.58 -17.76
CA ASP A 165 5.10 -6.67 -18.44
C ASP A 165 4.17 -7.62 -17.67
N THR A 166 3.22 -8.27 -18.36
CA THR A 166 2.25 -9.17 -17.71
C THR A 166 2.87 -10.51 -17.29
N GLU A 167 3.94 -10.94 -17.95
CA GLU A 167 4.53 -12.27 -17.77
C GLU A 167 6.00 -12.25 -17.37
N SER A 168 6.68 -11.09 -17.47
CA SER A 168 8.12 -11.00 -17.18
C SER A 168 8.44 -10.10 -15.98
N TYR A 169 9.52 -10.49 -15.27
CA TYR A 169 10.01 -9.83 -14.06
C TYR A 169 11.51 -9.60 -14.16
N ALA A 170 11.99 -8.51 -13.56
CA ALA A 170 13.41 -8.17 -13.56
C ALA A 170 13.76 -7.29 -12.35
N PRO A 171 15.05 -7.22 -11.97
CA PRO A 171 15.54 -6.15 -11.11
C PRO A 171 15.25 -4.78 -11.73
N TRP A 172 15.12 -3.76 -10.88
CA TRP A 172 15.26 -2.38 -11.35
C TRP A 172 16.67 -2.16 -11.93
N PRO A 173 16.84 -1.27 -12.92
CA PRO A 173 18.16 -0.84 -13.38
C PRO A 173 19.02 -0.27 -12.23
N ASP A 174 20.34 -0.40 -12.33
CA ASP A 174 21.28 -0.03 -11.25
C ASP A 174 21.12 1.43 -10.80
N ASP A 175 20.94 2.37 -11.72
CA ASP A 175 20.71 3.79 -11.42
C ASP A 175 19.41 4.02 -10.64
N VAL A 176 18.37 3.24 -10.91
CA VAL A 176 17.12 3.28 -10.14
C VAL A 176 17.31 2.64 -8.76
N LEU A 177 18.06 1.54 -8.65
CA LEU A 177 18.37 0.91 -7.38
C LEU A 177 19.15 1.83 -6.44
N GLU A 178 20.06 2.66 -6.98
CA GLU A 178 20.80 3.69 -6.24
C GLU A 178 19.87 4.81 -5.73
N VAL A 179 18.91 5.26 -6.55
CA VAL A 179 17.89 6.22 -6.11
C VAL A 179 17.01 5.62 -5.01
N HIS A 180 16.56 4.38 -5.18
CA HIS A 180 15.77 3.68 -4.18
C HIS A 180 16.55 3.51 -2.86
N ALA A 181 17.84 3.18 -2.92
CA ALA A 181 18.71 3.11 -1.74
C ALA A 181 18.78 4.47 -1.01
N SER A 182 18.96 5.56 -1.75
CA SER A 182 18.98 6.92 -1.19
C SER A 182 17.66 7.29 -0.49
N VAL A 183 16.52 6.85 -1.05
CA VAL A 183 15.21 7.04 -0.39
C VAL A 183 15.09 6.16 0.85
N ALA A 184 15.49 4.90 0.78
CA ALA A 184 15.48 3.97 1.92
C ALA A 184 16.32 4.48 3.10
N GLU A 185 17.52 5.03 2.83
CA GLU A 185 18.36 5.65 3.86
C GLU A 185 17.68 6.83 4.55
N ARG A 186 16.92 7.64 3.81
CA ARG A 186 16.12 8.73 4.40
C ARG A 186 15.01 8.20 5.31
N LEU A 187 14.38 7.08 4.94
CA LEU A 187 13.31 6.45 5.73
C LEU A 187 13.82 5.91 7.07
N LEU A 188 15.07 5.41 7.13
CA LEU A 188 15.69 4.94 8.38
C LEU A 188 15.80 6.02 9.46
N GLY A 189 15.72 7.30 9.09
CA GLY A 189 15.72 8.43 10.03
C GLY A 189 14.35 8.76 10.63
N LEU A 190 13.30 8.03 10.24
CA LEU A 190 11.92 8.27 10.66
C LEU A 190 11.48 7.14 11.61
N ASP A 191 10.61 7.48 12.57
CA ASP A 191 10.01 6.52 13.49
C ASP A 191 8.80 5.85 12.83
N LEU A 192 9.07 4.99 11.85
CA LEU A 192 8.07 4.30 11.03
C LEU A 192 8.43 2.83 10.88
N ASP A 193 7.42 1.96 10.83
CA ASP A 193 7.62 0.60 10.35
C ASP A 193 7.94 0.61 8.84
N LEU A 194 9.00 -0.08 8.44
CA LEU A 194 9.43 -0.12 7.04
C LEU A 194 9.23 -1.50 6.41
N TYR A 195 8.52 -1.51 5.29
CA TYR A 195 8.23 -2.70 4.52
C TYR A 195 8.71 -2.54 3.07
N ALA A 196 9.02 -3.64 2.42
CA ALA A 196 9.27 -3.70 0.98
C ALA A 196 8.31 -4.71 0.33
N LEU A 197 7.68 -4.34 -0.76
CA LEU A 197 6.95 -5.24 -1.64
C LEU A 197 7.71 -5.35 -2.95
N ASP A 198 8.01 -6.55 -3.38
CA ASP A 198 8.73 -6.81 -4.62
C ASP A 198 8.04 -7.89 -5.45
N TYR A 199 8.38 -7.93 -6.74
CA TYR A 199 7.71 -8.80 -7.71
C TYR A 199 8.71 -9.75 -8.36
N ALA A 200 8.45 -11.06 -8.26
CA ALA A 200 9.33 -12.09 -8.81
C ALA A 200 8.58 -13.35 -9.26
N ASP A 201 9.18 -14.04 -10.24
CA ASP A 201 8.71 -15.31 -10.79
C ASP A 201 9.67 -16.49 -10.54
N ASN A 202 10.83 -16.23 -9.92
CA ASN A 202 11.86 -17.22 -9.65
C ASN A 202 12.59 -16.92 -8.33
N ASP A 203 13.26 -17.96 -7.78
CA ASP A 203 13.92 -17.91 -6.48
C ASP A 203 15.10 -16.93 -6.45
N GLU A 204 15.85 -16.77 -7.55
CA GLU A 204 17.00 -15.87 -7.61
C GLU A 204 16.59 -14.41 -7.43
N LEU A 205 15.50 -14.00 -8.10
CA LEU A 205 14.96 -12.65 -8.01
C LEU A 205 14.29 -12.40 -6.66
N CYS A 206 13.62 -13.42 -6.10
CA CYS A 206 13.08 -13.37 -4.75
C CYS A 206 14.19 -13.16 -3.71
N ASP A 207 15.25 -13.97 -3.77
CA ASP A 207 16.39 -13.86 -2.88
C ASP A 207 17.10 -12.52 -3.04
N PHE A 208 17.18 -11.97 -4.25
CA PHE A 208 17.71 -10.63 -4.49
C PHE A 208 16.90 -9.55 -3.77
N ALA A 209 15.58 -9.54 -3.93
CA ALA A 209 14.69 -8.59 -3.27
C ALA A 209 14.78 -8.68 -1.75
N MET A 210 14.71 -9.91 -1.19
CA MET A 210 14.79 -10.14 0.25
C MET A 210 16.14 -9.72 0.84
N ARG A 211 17.25 -9.97 0.14
CA ARG A 211 18.59 -9.52 0.58
C ARG A 211 18.65 -8.00 0.65
N ARG A 212 18.22 -7.32 -0.43
CA ARG A 212 18.28 -5.86 -0.51
C ARG A 212 17.39 -5.20 0.53
N ALA A 213 16.15 -5.66 0.71
CA ALA A 213 15.27 -5.13 1.75
C ALA A 213 15.90 -5.26 3.16
N ARG A 214 16.55 -6.39 3.46
CA ARG A 214 17.25 -6.60 4.73
C ARG A 214 18.41 -5.63 4.95
N GLU A 215 19.13 -5.24 3.90
CA GLU A 215 20.23 -4.26 3.99
C GLU A 215 19.75 -2.90 4.49
N PHE A 216 18.50 -2.53 4.20
CA PHE A 216 17.87 -1.29 4.66
C PHE A 216 16.90 -1.50 5.83
N GLY A 217 17.00 -2.63 6.54
CA GLY A 217 16.16 -2.91 7.71
C GLY A 217 14.66 -3.08 7.42
N MET A 218 14.29 -3.29 6.15
CA MET A 218 12.90 -3.45 5.74
C MET A 218 12.44 -4.90 5.83
N LEU A 219 11.19 -5.09 6.23
CA LEU A 219 10.52 -6.38 6.21
C LEU A 219 9.90 -6.62 4.83
N CYS A 220 10.32 -7.68 4.15
CA CYS A 220 10.02 -7.89 2.73
C CYS A 220 8.93 -8.93 2.50
N PHE A 221 8.05 -8.65 1.54
CA PHE A 221 7.14 -9.61 0.92
C PHE A 221 7.37 -9.60 -0.60
N VAL A 222 7.43 -10.79 -1.21
CA VAL A 222 7.63 -10.95 -2.66
C VAL A 222 6.47 -11.76 -3.22
N SER A 223 5.83 -11.24 -4.27
CA SER A 223 4.64 -11.88 -4.87
C SER A 223 4.60 -11.69 -6.39
N ASP A 224 3.50 -12.10 -7.02
CA ASP A 224 3.18 -11.79 -8.41
C ASP A 224 2.49 -10.42 -8.54
N ARG A 225 2.47 -9.87 -9.77
CA ARG A 225 1.91 -8.54 -10.05
C ARG A 225 0.49 -8.32 -9.51
N VAL A 226 -0.35 -9.36 -9.53
CA VAL A 226 -1.76 -9.27 -9.12
C VAL A 226 -1.99 -9.65 -7.65
N LEU A 227 -0.91 -9.91 -6.89
CA LEU A 227 -0.96 -10.26 -5.47
C LEU A 227 -1.88 -11.45 -5.20
N SER A 228 -1.75 -12.49 -6.02
CA SER A 228 -2.47 -13.76 -5.90
C SER A 228 -1.67 -14.83 -5.16
N ARG A 229 -0.38 -14.59 -4.93
CA ARG A 229 0.55 -15.52 -4.24
C ARG A 229 0.86 -15.04 -2.81
N ILE A 230 0.87 -16.01 -1.89
CA ILE A 230 1.12 -15.83 -0.44
C ILE A 230 2.09 -16.87 0.11
#